data_AF-A0A0C6FGK0-F1
#
_entry.id   AF-A0A0C6FGK0-F1
#
_cell.length_a   1.000
_cell.length_b   1.000
_cell.length_c   1.000
_cell.angle_alpha   90.00
_cell.angle_beta   90.00
_cell.angle_gamma   90.00
#
_symmetry.space_group_name_H-M   'P 1'
#
loop_
_entity.id
_entity.type
_entity.pdbx_description
1 polymer ?
#
loop_
_entity_poly.entity_id
_entity_poly.type
_entity_poly.pdbx_seq_one_letter_code
_entity_poly.pdbx_strand_id
1 'polypeptide(L)'
;MTLTERQARARLAKAVAEAGSQLAIARQLPLTPRAAQTAVSRALLGRQAIHGAVLAHLGLRRDPRTGVIRDDAPTSTFKFLAVQASGEAGVAAAVALVAATLGRDA
;
A
#
# COMPACT_ATOMS: atom_id res chain seq x y z
N MET A 1 -3.25 -7.78 4.30
CA MET A 1 -2.87 -8.84 3.32
C MET A 1 -1.48 -9.35 3.67
N THR A 2 -1.15 -10.63 3.44
CA THR A 2 0.22 -11.15 3.62
C THR A 2 0.99 -11.10 2.30
N LEU A 3 2.28 -10.77 2.38
CA LEU A 3 3.17 -10.64 1.23
C LEU A 3 4.40 -11.52 1.42
N THR A 4 4.86 -12.08 0.31
CA THR A 4 6.17 -12.73 0.25
C THR A 4 7.29 -11.69 0.11
N GLU A 5 8.51 -12.06 0.47
CA GLU A 5 9.68 -11.19 0.31
C GLU A 5 9.85 -10.72 -1.15
N ARG A 6 9.58 -11.62 -2.11
CA ARG A 6 9.64 -11.31 -3.54
C ARG A 6 8.63 -10.22 -3.93
N GLN A 7 7.41 -10.30 -3.41
CA GLN A 7 6.38 -9.28 -3.67
C GLN A 7 6.73 -7.94 -3.02
N ALA A 8 7.27 -7.95 -1.79
CA ALA A 8 7.75 -6.74 -1.13
C ALA A 8 8.90 -6.07 -1.93
N ARG A 9 9.82 -6.86 -2.49
CA ARG A 9 10.88 -6.35 -3.39
C ARG A 9 10.32 -5.78 -4.68
N ALA A 10 9.33 -6.43 -5.29
CA ALA A 10 8.69 -5.91 -6.50
C ALA A 10 8.04 -4.54 -6.24
N ARG A 11 7.39 -4.36 -5.08
CA ARG A 11 6.89 -3.04 -4.64
C ARG A 11 8.00 -2.02 -4.44
N LEU A 12 9.11 -2.42 -3.81
CA LEU A 12 10.27 -1.53 -3.67
C LEU A 12 10.83 -1.10 -5.03
N ALA A 13 10.98 -2.03 -5.97
CA ALA A 13 11.47 -1.74 -7.31
C ALA A 13 10.55 -0.75 -8.05
N LYS A 14 9.22 -0.94 -7.91
CA LYS A 14 8.23 0.00 -8.44
C LYS A 14 8.35 1.39 -7.80
N ALA A 15 8.44 1.48 -6.47
CA ALA A 15 8.61 2.74 -5.76
C ALA A 15 9.90 3.47 -6.15
N VAL A 16 11.00 2.74 -6.35
CA VAL A 16 12.27 3.30 -6.83
C VAL A 16 12.15 3.84 -8.26
N ALA A 17 11.42 3.14 -9.13
CA ALA A 17 11.17 3.61 -10.49
C ALA A 17 10.31 4.89 -10.50
N GLU A 18 9.27 4.96 -9.66
CA GLU A 18 8.42 6.16 -9.49
C GLU A 18 9.19 7.35 -8.90
N ALA A 19 10.09 7.09 -7.94
CA ALA A 19 10.95 8.12 -7.35
C ALA A 19 12.14 8.51 -8.23
N GLY A 20 12.38 7.80 -9.35
CA GLY A 20 13.47 8.02 -10.29
C GLY A 20 14.88 7.62 -9.81
N SER A 21 15.08 7.34 -8.51
CA SER A 21 16.37 6.86 -8.00
C SER A 21 16.26 6.14 -6.66
N GLN A 22 17.22 5.23 -6.39
CA GLN A 22 17.38 4.60 -5.07
C GLN A 22 17.72 5.62 -3.97
N LEU A 23 18.44 6.68 -4.34
CA LEU A 23 18.85 7.74 -3.42
C LEU A 23 17.64 8.54 -2.91
N ALA A 24 16.66 8.79 -3.77
CA ALA A 24 15.43 9.47 -3.38
C ALA A 24 14.67 8.69 -2.29
N ILE A 25 14.52 7.38 -2.45
CA ILE A 25 13.93 6.51 -1.42
C ILE A 25 14.78 6.50 -0.15
N ALA A 26 16.10 6.34 -0.27
CA ALA A 26 16.99 6.29 0.89
C ALA A 26 16.91 7.55 1.77
N ARG A 27 16.74 8.74 1.17
CA ARG A 27 16.61 10.01 1.91
C ARG A 27 15.35 10.09 2.77
N GLN A 28 14.33 9.29 2.47
CA GLN A 28 13.05 9.28 3.18
C GLN A 28 13.05 8.26 4.35
N LEU A 29 14.11 7.46 4.50
CA LEU A 29 14.21 6.48 5.57
C LEU A 29 14.72 7.12 6.87
N PRO A 30 14.19 6.73 8.04
CA PRO A 30 14.67 7.18 9.35
C PRO A 30 15.97 6.46 9.74
N LEU A 31 16.99 6.54 8.89
CA LEU A 31 18.30 5.92 9.07
C LEU A 31 19.41 6.93 8.71
N THR A 32 20.65 6.64 9.12
CA THR A 32 21.79 7.43 8.62
C THR A 32 21.91 7.28 7.10
N PRO A 33 22.42 8.30 6.36
CA PRO A 33 22.45 8.27 4.89
C PRO A 33 23.12 7.01 4.31
N ARG A 34 24.25 6.60 4.89
CA ARG A 34 24.98 5.40 4.47
C ARG A 34 24.21 4.12 4.76
N ALA A 35 23.54 4.02 5.90
CA ALA A 35 22.73 2.86 6.26
C ALA A 35 21.49 2.76 5.37
N ALA A 36 20.83 3.89 5.07
CA ALA A 36 19.66 3.95 4.21
C ALA A 36 19.98 3.47 2.79
N GLN A 37 21.04 4.00 2.17
CA GLN A 37 21.48 3.57 0.83
C GLN A 37 21.83 2.08 0.80
N THR A 38 22.55 1.61 1.81
CA THR A 38 22.91 0.19 1.94
C THR A 38 21.66 -0.69 2.09
N ALA A 39 20.67 -0.25 2.88
CA ALA A 39 19.43 -0.98 3.09
C ALA A 39 18.61 -1.11 1.80
N VAL A 40 18.44 -0.02 1.06
CA VAL A 40 17.72 -0.02 -0.23
C VAL A 40 18.43 -0.89 -1.26
N SER A 41 19.75 -0.73 -1.40
CA SER A 41 20.56 -1.51 -2.34
C SER A 41 20.48 -3.01 -2.04
N ARG A 42 20.68 -3.41 -0.77
CA ARG A 42 20.60 -4.83 -0.37
C ARG A 42 19.21 -5.42 -0.54
N ALA A 43 18.16 -4.63 -0.26
CA ALA A 43 16.79 -5.07 -0.44
C ALA A 43 16.49 -5.39 -1.92
N LEU A 44 16.97 -4.57 -2.86
CA LEU A 44 16.80 -4.78 -4.30
C LEU A 44 17.62 -5.98 -4.82
N LEU A 45 18.85 -6.16 -4.34
CA LEU A 45 19.71 -7.29 -4.74
C LEU A 45 19.19 -8.65 -4.26
N GLY A 46 18.26 -8.67 -3.30
CA GLY A 46 17.59 -9.88 -2.85
C GLY A 46 18.45 -10.88 -2.06
N ARG A 47 19.68 -10.51 -1.72
CA ARG A 47 20.64 -11.36 -0.97
C ARG A 47 20.30 -11.50 0.51
N GLN A 48 19.51 -10.58 1.06
CA GLN A 48 19.16 -10.53 2.48
C GLN A 48 17.68 -10.19 2.64
N ALA A 49 17.19 -10.39 3.86
CA ALA A 49 15.87 -9.94 4.26
C ALA A 49 15.80 -8.40 4.18
N ILE A 50 14.67 -7.88 3.70
CA ILE A 50 14.44 -6.44 3.60
C ILE A 50 14.49 -5.82 5.00
N HIS A 51 15.20 -4.71 5.11
CA HIS A 51 15.34 -3.97 6.35
C HIS A 51 13.99 -3.39 6.81
N GLY A 52 13.72 -3.40 8.12
CA GLY A 52 12.44 -2.95 8.68
C GLY A 52 12.05 -1.52 8.29
N ALA A 53 13.01 -0.59 8.27
CA ALA A 53 12.77 0.79 7.82
C ALA A 53 12.31 0.88 6.35
N VAL A 54 12.82 0.01 5.47
CA VAL A 54 12.42 -0.04 4.06
C VAL A 54 11.01 -0.61 3.93
N LEU A 55 10.69 -1.64 4.72
CA LEU A 55 9.32 -2.17 4.79
C LEU A 55 8.33 -1.10 5.29
N ALA A 56 8.66 -0.41 6.37
CA ALA A 56 7.82 0.62 6.96
C ALA A 56 7.54 1.77 5.98
N HIS A 57 8.56 2.19 5.21
CA HIS A 57 8.39 3.18 4.15
C HIS A 57 7.39 2.74 3.06
N LEU A 58 7.30 1.43 2.79
CA LEU A 58 6.34 0.85 1.85
C LEU A 58 4.97 0.55 2.47
N GLY A 59 4.71 0.95 3.73
CA GLY A 59 3.50 0.60 4.46
C GLY A 59 3.44 -0.89 4.87
N LEU A 60 4.59 -1.55 4.90
CA LEU A 60 4.71 -2.98 5.21
C LEU A 60 5.31 -3.18 6.60
N ARG A 61 4.91 -4.26 7.27
CA ARG A 61 5.45 -4.66 8.57
C ARG A 61 5.83 -6.13 8.55
N ARG A 62 6.99 -6.46 9.11
CA ARG A 62 7.34 -7.86 9.39
C ARG A 62 6.86 -8.23 10.79
N ASP A 63 6.15 -9.35 10.88
CA ASP A 63 5.82 -9.96 12.16
C ASP A 63 7.10 -10.55 12.78
N PRO A 64 7.50 -10.12 13.99
CA PRO A 64 8.73 -10.58 14.62
C PRO A 64 8.69 -12.04 15.05
N ARG A 65 7.50 -12.64 15.22
CA ARG A 65 7.35 -14.04 15.65
C ARG A 65 7.30 -14.99 14.47
N THR A 66 6.62 -14.61 13.39
CA THR A 66 6.37 -15.49 12.24
C THR A 66 7.24 -15.16 11.03
N GLY A 67 7.89 -13.99 11.00
CA GLY A 67 8.68 -13.50 9.86
C GLY A 67 7.84 -13.06 8.67
N VAL A 68 6.52 -13.21 8.71
CA VAL A 68 5.60 -12.88 7.63
C VAL A 68 5.53 -11.37 7.43
N ILE A 69 5.59 -10.92 6.17
CA ILE A 69 5.34 -9.52 5.82
C ILE A 69 3.84 -9.30 5.68
N ARG A 70 3.33 -8.28 6.37
CA ARG A 70 1.96 -7.81 6.28
C ARG A 70 1.93 -6.44 5.62
N ASP A 71 0.92 -6.27 4.79
CA ASP A 71 0.51 -4.98 4.25
C ASP A 71 -0.45 -4.33 5.24
N ASP A 72 -0.02 -3.23 5.85
CA ASP A 72 -0.82 -2.45 6.80
C ASP A 72 -1.48 -1.24 6.12
N ALA A 73 -1.31 -1.07 4.81
CA ALA A 73 -2.13 -0.12 4.08
C ALA A 73 -3.61 -0.44 4.33
N PRO A 74 -4.46 0.55 4.63
CA PRO A 74 -5.89 0.32 4.78
C PRO A 74 -6.35 -0.34 3.48
N THR A 75 -6.86 -1.57 3.60
CA THR A 75 -7.51 -2.24 2.47
C THR A 75 -8.57 -1.29 1.95
N SER A 76 -8.45 -0.87 0.69
CA SER A 76 -9.49 -0.13 0.00
C SER A 76 -10.79 -0.88 0.21
N THR A 77 -11.65 -0.33 1.07
CA THR A 77 -12.89 -0.99 1.45
C THR A 77 -13.86 -0.68 0.34
N PHE A 78 -13.98 -1.60 -0.61
CA PHE A 78 -14.99 -1.49 -1.66
C PHE A 78 -16.37 -1.62 -1.00
N LYS A 79 -17.17 -0.55 -1.06
CA LYS A 79 -18.57 -0.55 -0.60
C LYS A 79 -19.45 -0.87 -1.81
N PHE A 80 -20.15 -1.99 -1.77
CA PHE A 80 -21.14 -2.36 -2.79
C PHE A 80 -22.54 -2.02 -2.28
N LEU A 81 -23.28 -1.23 -3.05
CA LEU A 81 -24.70 -0.95 -2.83
C LEU A 81 -25.50 -1.64 -3.92
N ALA A 82 -26.23 -2.69 -3.56
CA ALA A 82 -27.24 -3.29 -4.43
C ALA A 82 -28.59 -2.67 -4.10
N VAL A 83 -29.18 -1.95 -5.06
CA VAL A 83 -30.49 -1.30 -4.88
C VAL A 83 -31.49 -1.92 -5.85
N GLN A 84 -32.53 -2.56 -5.32
CA GLN A 84 -33.69 -2.96 -6.10
C GLN A 84 -34.74 -1.86 -6.01
N ALA A 85 -35.02 -1.22 -7.13
CA ALA A 85 -36.06 -0.20 -7.26
C ALA A 85 -37.08 -0.65 -8.31
N SER A 86 -38.36 -0.40 -8.05
CA SER A 86 -39.44 -0.59 -9.01
C SER A 86 -40.32 0.65 -9.04
N GLY A 87 -40.75 1.05 -10.24
CA GLY A 87 -41.46 2.30 -10.49
C GLY A 87 -40.55 3.54 -10.43
N GLU A 88 -41.00 4.64 -11.04
CA GLU A 88 -40.21 5.89 -11.18
C GLU A 88 -39.80 6.48 -9.83
N ALA A 89 -40.71 6.48 -8.84
CA ALA A 89 -40.43 6.97 -7.49
C ALA A 89 -39.34 6.14 -6.79
N GLY A 90 -39.34 4.82 -7.00
CA GLY A 90 -38.32 3.92 -6.45
C GLY A 90 -36.94 4.18 -7.06
N VAL A 91 -36.88 4.43 -8.36
CA VAL A 91 -35.62 4.73 -9.06
C VAL A 91 -35.07 6.09 -8.61
N ALA A 92 -35.92 7.12 -8.46
CA ALA A 92 -35.49 8.42 -7.96
C ALA A 92 -34.90 8.35 -6.54
N ALA A 93 -35.53 7.58 -5.64
CA ALA A 93 -35.03 7.37 -4.29
C ALA A 93 -33.69 6.59 -4.27
N ALA A 94 -33.55 5.58 -5.13
CA ALA A 94 -32.31 4.82 -5.28
C ALA A 94 -31.15 5.71 -5.76
N VAL A 95 -31.39 6.55 -6.77
CA VAL A 95 -30.40 7.51 -7.29
C VAL A 95 -30.01 8.53 -6.23
N ALA A 96 -30.96 9.07 -5.47
CA ALA A 96 -30.68 9.99 -4.37
C ALA A 96 -29.81 9.35 -3.27
N LEU A 97 -30.10 8.08 -2.92
CA LEU A 97 -29.30 7.32 -1.95
C LEU A 97 -27.88 7.06 -2.44
N VAL A 98 -27.71 6.68 -3.71
CA VAL A 98 -26.38 6.47 -4.32
C VAL A 98 -25.61 7.80 -4.38
N ALA A 99 -26.25 8.90 -4.76
CA ALA A 99 -25.63 10.22 -4.79
C ALA A 99 -25.19 10.68 -3.38
N ALA A 100 -26.04 10.49 -2.36
CA ALA A 100 -25.71 10.85 -0.99
C ALA A 100 -24.59 10.00 -0.38
N THR A 101 -24.47 8.73 -0.79
CA THR A 101 -23.45 7.81 -0.27
C THR A 101 -22.11 7.93 -0.96
N LEU A 102 -22.08 8.32 -2.25
CA LEU A 102 -20.85 8.50 -3.03
C LEU A 102 -20.35 9.96 -3.04
N GLY A 103 -21.22 10.95 -2.88
CA GLY A 103 -20.88 12.38 -2.91
C GLY A 103 -20.35 12.95 -1.59
N ARG A 104 -20.21 12.16 -0.53
CA ARG A 104 -19.77 12.64 0.79
C ARG A 104 -18.24 12.81 0.93
N ASP A 105 -17.48 12.38 -0.06
CA ASP A 105 -16.01 12.42 -0.08
C ASP A 105 -15.44 13.31 -1.22
N ALA A 106 -16.22 14.24 -1.78
CA ALA A 106 -15.77 15.22 -2.78
C ALA A 106 -15.60 16.63 -2.19
#